data_AF-A0A3P6S8Z8-F1
#
_entry.id   AF-A0A3P6S8Z8-F1
#
_cell.length_a   1.000
_cell.length_b   1.000
_cell.length_c   1.000
_cell.angle_alpha   90.00
_cell.angle_beta   90.00
_cell.angle_gamma   90.00
#
_symmetry.space_group_name_H-M   'P 1'
#
loop_
_entity.id
_entity.type
_entity.pdbx_description
1 polymer ?
#
loop_
_entity_poly.entity_id
_entity_poly.type
_entity_poly.pdbx_seq_one_letter_code
_entity_poly.pdbx_strand_id
1 'polypeptide(L)'
;MAIFVDEMLWRHFSSKYGTTASTQLQDYALTMLNNIQIMYHQPSAVPQLTFHVVRFEVLSTQPNAMAAHLHNDGHAQKYLDRFCRYQRSLGARDWDHALMLTGFAVHF
;
A
#
# COMPACT_ATOMS: atom_id res chain seq x y z
N MET A 1 3.25 -11.14 0.78
CA MET A 1 3.23 -9.68 0.51
C MET A 1 2.47 -8.95 1.61
N ALA A 2 2.88 -7.74 1.95
CA ALA A 2 2.16 -6.83 2.83
C ALA A 2 1.59 -5.64 2.05
N ILE A 3 0.39 -5.20 2.39
CA ILE A 3 -0.23 -3.99 1.86
C ILE A 3 -0.38 -2.99 2.99
N PHE A 4 0.07 -1.77 2.73
CA PHE A 4 -0.10 -0.61 3.59
C PHE A 4 -0.98 0.41 2.88
N VAL A 5 -1.88 1.03 3.63
CA VAL A 5 -2.72 2.15 3.18
C VAL A 5 -2.32 3.36 4.01
N ASP A 6 -1.97 4.46 3.36
CA ASP A 6 -1.60 5.69 4.08
C ASP A 6 -2.80 6.49 4.60
N GLU A 7 -2.50 7.46 5.47
CA GLU A 7 -3.52 8.29 6.09
C GLU A 7 -4.36 9.06 5.05
N MET A 8 -3.73 9.52 3.96
CA MET A 8 -4.42 10.29 2.93
C MET A 8 -5.47 9.46 2.21
N LEU A 9 -5.12 8.22 1.83
CA LEU A 9 -6.08 7.30 1.21
C LEU A 9 -7.16 6.86 2.20
N TRP A 10 -6.77 6.59 3.46
CA TRP A 10 -7.72 6.27 4.52
C TRP A 10 -8.74 7.38 4.72
N ARG A 11 -8.30 8.65 4.79
CA ARG A 11 -9.18 9.82 4.92
C ARG A 11 -10.13 9.93 3.73
N HIS A 12 -9.65 9.69 2.50
CA HIS A 12 -10.49 9.71 1.32
C HIS A 12 -11.62 8.67 1.41
N PHE A 13 -11.29 7.41 1.70
CA PHE A 13 -12.30 6.35 1.84
C PHE A 13 -13.22 6.57 3.04
N SER A 14 -12.68 7.00 4.17
CA SER A 14 -13.46 7.31 5.38
C SER A 14 -14.49 8.40 5.12
N SER A 15 -14.09 9.45 4.41
CA SER A 15 -15.01 10.55 4.06
C SER A 15 -16.13 10.10 3.12
N LYS A 16 -15.86 9.14 2.24
CA LYS A 16 -16.80 8.68 1.22
C LYS A 16 -17.73 7.56 1.70
N TYR A 17 -17.21 6.63 2.50
CA TYR A 17 -17.88 5.38 2.85
C TYR A 17 -18.18 5.24 4.35
N GLY A 18 -17.73 6.18 5.18
CA GLY A 18 -18.00 6.22 6.61
C GLY A 18 -17.59 4.92 7.31
N THR A 19 -18.53 4.31 8.04
CA THR A 19 -18.29 3.07 8.80
C THR A 19 -17.91 1.87 7.92
N THR A 20 -18.22 1.91 6.62
CA THR A 20 -17.89 0.82 5.68
C THR A 20 -16.53 1.02 4.99
N ALA A 21 -15.82 2.12 5.28
CA ALA A 21 -14.58 2.46 4.59
C ALA A 21 -13.48 1.40 4.69
N SER A 22 -13.36 0.73 5.85
CA SER A 22 -12.38 -0.34 6.04
C SER A 22 -12.65 -1.53 5.10
N THR A 23 -13.89 -1.99 5.05
CA THR A 23 -14.32 -3.08 4.15
C THR A 23 -14.11 -2.69 2.69
N GLN A 24 -14.52 -1.48 2.31
CA GLN A 24 -14.35 -0.98 0.93
C GLN A 24 -12.87 -0.89 0.52
N LEU A 25 -11.98 -0.48 1.43
CA LEU A 25 -10.54 -0.48 1.17
C LEU A 25 -9.97 -1.88 1.02
N GLN A 26 -10.40 -2.82 1.86
CA GLN A 26 -9.97 -4.21 1.77
C GLN A 26 -10.42 -4.84 0.46
N ASP A 27 -11.68 -4.65 0.07
CA ASP A 27 -12.23 -5.14 -1.20
C ASP A 27 -11.51 -4.52 -2.41
N TYR A 28 -11.21 -3.23 -2.35
CA TYR A 28 -10.42 -2.54 -3.35
C TYR A 28 -9.02 -3.15 -3.50
N ALA A 29 -8.31 -3.35 -2.39
CA ALA A 29 -6.97 -3.93 -2.39
C ALA A 29 -6.95 -5.38 -2.89
N LEU A 30 -7.92 -6.20 -2.47
CA LEU A 30 -8.07 -7.58 -2.94
C LEU A 30 -8.39 -7.64 -4.43
N THR A 31 -9.28 -6.78 -4.92
CA THR A 31 -9.63 -6.70 -6.35
C THR A 31 -8.41 -6.28 -7.18
N MET A 32 -7.64 -5.28 -6.73
CA MET A 32 -6.41 -4.87 -7.38
C MET A 32 -5.41 -6.04 -7.47
N LEU A 33 -5.21 -6.78 -6.38
CA LEU A 33 -4.31 -7.93 -6.37
C LEU A 33 -4.79 -9.07 -7.26
N ASN A 34 -6.10 -9.36 -7.28
CA ASN A 34 -6.66 -10.38 -8.15
C ASN A 34 -6.39 -10.04 -9.62
N ASN A 35 -6.52 -8.78 -10.01
CA ASN A 35 -6.20 -8.33 -11.36
C ASN A 35 -4.70 -8.52 -11.68
N ILE A 36 -3.81 -8.19 -10.72
CA ILE A 36 -2.37 -8.43 -10.87
C ILE A 36 -2.09 -9.92 -11.01
N GLN A 37 -2.71 -10.76 -10.17
CA GLN A 37 -2.54 -12.20 -10.21
C GLN A 37 -2.94 -12.78 -11.56
N ILE A 38 -4.07 -12.35 -12.15
CA ILE A 38 -4.50 -12.79 -13.48
C ILE A 38 -3.44 -12.46 -14.55
N MET A 39 -2.82 -11.29 -14.49
CA MET A 39 -1.75 -10.92 -15.43
C MET A 39 -0.51 -11.81 -15.29
N TYR A 40 -0.12 -12.16 -14.06
CA TYR A 40 1.04 -13.02 -13.80
C TYR A 40 0.77 -14.52 -14.00
N HIS A 41 -0.48 -14.92 -14.17
CA HIS A 41 -0.85 -16.28 -14.61
C HIS A 41 -0.82 -16.45 -16.14
N GLN A 42 -0.49 -15.40 -16.91
CA GLN A 42 -0.35 -15.53 -18.35
C GLN A 42 0.78 -16.51 -18.71
N PRO A 43 0.63 -17.36 -19.74
CA PRO A 43 1.64 -18.36 -20.10
C PRO A 43 3.03 -17.77 -20.44
N SER A 44 3.08 -16.50 -20.84
CA SER A 44 4.32 -15.76 -21.12
C SER A 44 5.05 -15.28 -19.86
N ALA A 45 4.38 -15.22 -18.71
CA ALA A 45 4.98 -14.88 -17.43
C ALA A 45 5.61 -16.14 -16.81
N VAL A 46 6.89 -16.33 -17.07
CA VAL A 46 7.69 -17.42 -16.51
C VAL A 46 8.75 -16.83 -15.57
N PRO A 47 8.86 -17.30 -14.32
CA PRO A 47 8.02 -18.33 -13.68
C PRO A 47 6.61 -17.83 -13.34
N GLN A 48 5.67 -18.76 -13.17
CA GLN A 48 4.33 -18.47 -12.65
C GLN A 48 4.45 -17.94 -11.22
N LEU A 49 3.89 -16.76 -10.96
CA LEU A 49 3.93 -16.11 -9.65
C LEU A 49 2.55 -16.11 -8.99
N THR A 50 2.49 -16.56 -7.74
CA THR A 50 1.30 -16.49 -6.90
C THR A 50 1.50 -15.47 -5.80
N PHE A 51 0.54 -14.58 -5.63
CA PHE A 51 0.61 -13.53 -4.61
C PHE A 51 -0.26 -13.88 -3.42
N HIS A 52 0.32 -13.86 -2.23
CA HIS A 52 -0.39 -14.07 -0.96
C HIS A 52 -0.24 -12.84 -0.08
N VAL A 53 -1.36 -12.30 0.41
CA VAL A 53 -1.37 -11.20 1.39
C VAL A 53 -1.27 -11.79 2.78
N VAL A 54 -0.18 -11.47 3.48
CA VAL A 54 0.06 -11.90 4.86
C VAL A 54 -0.22 -10.79 5.86
N ARG A 55 -0.25 -9.54 5.40
CA ARG A 55 -0.53 -8.35 6.22
C ARG A 55 -1.26 -7.30 5.39
N PHE A 56 -2.33 -6.76 5.95
CA PHE A 56 -3.05 -5.60 5.42
C PHE A 56 -3.16 -4.58 6.55
N GLU A 57 -2.54 -3.42 6.38
CA GLU A 57 -2.43 -2.40 7.42
C GLU A 57 -2.90 -1.05 6.92
N VAL A 58 -3.80 -0.43 7.69
CA VAL A 58 -4.31 0.91 7.43
C VAL A 58 -3.70 1.87 8.44
N LEU A 59 -2.87 2.79 7.96
CA LEU A 59 -2.27 3.84 8.75
C LEU A 59 -3.29 4.97 8.91
N SER A 60 -4.23 4.81 9.85
CA SER A 60 -5.24 5.85 10.11
C SER A 60 -4.63 7.19 10.55
N THR A 61 -3.38 7.17 11.02
CA THR A 61 -2.55 8.33 11.26
C THR A 61 -1.16 8.04 10.71
N GLN A 62 -0.60 9.00 9.95
CA GLN A 62 0.69 8.85 9.32
C GLN A 62 1.80 8.76 10.38
N PRO A 63 2.67 7.73 10.34
CA PRO A 63 3.82 7.67 11.22
C PRO A 63 4.74 8.87 11.03
N ASN A 64 5.36 9.37 12.10
CA ASN A 64 6.31 10.48 12.04
C ASN A 64 7.45 10.25 11.02
N ALA A 65 7.86 8.98 10.84
CA ALA A 65 8.88 8.58 9.88
C ALA A 65 8.47 8.81 8.41
N MET A 66 7.17 8.98 8.14
CA MET A 66 6.58 9.18 6.82
C MET A 66 5.75 10.49 6.76
N ALA A 67 6.01 11.45 7.63
CA ALA A 67 5.31 12.73 7.64
C ALA A 67 5.47 13.50 6.31
N ALA A 68 4.43 14.23 5.91
CA ALA A 68 4.32 14.87 4.58
C ALA A 68 5.52 15.75 4.19
N HIS A 69 6.03 16.55 5.13
CA HIS A 69 7.18 17.43 4.93
C HIS A 69 8.48 16.67 4.60
N LEU A 70 8.59 15.39 4.96
CA LEU A 70 9.77 14.57 4.70
C LEU A 70 9.87 14.08 3.25
N HIS A 71 8.78 14.23 2.48
CA HIS A 71 8.65 13.78 1.10
C HIS A 71 7.95 14.81 0.22
N ASN A 72 8.04 16.10 0.56
CA ASN A 72 7.48 17.22 -0.20
C ASN A 72 6.01 16.98 -0.62
N ASP A 73 5.18 16.53 0.32
CA ASP A 73 3.73 16.36 0.08
C ASP A 73 3.37 15.43 -1.10
N GLY A 74 4.25 14.46 -1.42
CA GLY A 74 3.96 13.41 -2.39
C GLY A 74 5.00 13.23 -3.49
N HIS A 75 6.20 13.78 -3.34
CA HIS A 75 7.30 13.50 -4.27
C HIS A 75 7.64 12.01 -4.25
N ALA A 76 7.46 11.35 -5.39
CA ALA A 76 7.43 9.89 -5.53
C ALA A 76 8.64 9.20 -4.89
N GLN A 77 9.85 9.62 -5.27
CA GLN A 77 11.08 8.98 -4.82
C GLN A 77 11.32 9.17 -3.31
N LYS A 78 11.07 10.37 -2.79
CA LYS A 78 11.22 10.64 -1.36
C LYS A 78 10.21 9.85 -0.56
N TYR A 79 8.96 9.78 -1.03
CA TYR A 79 7.92 9.03 -0.33
C TYR A 79 8.24 7.53 -0.30
N LEU A 80 8.67 6.97 -1.43
CA LEU A 80 9.11 5.58 -1.52
C LEU A 80 10.29 5.29 -0.58
N ASP A 81 11.29 6.16 -0.51
CA ASP A 81 12.43 6.01 0.42
C ASP A 81 11.96 6.03 1.89
N ARG A 82 11.03 6.93 2.26
CA ARG A 82 10.45 6.95 3.61
C ARG A 82 9.70 5.67 3.92
N PHE A 83 8.88 5.17 3.01
CA PHE A 83 8.16 3.92 3.19
C PHE A 83 9.11 2.72 3.32
N CYS A 84 10.13 2.62 2.48
CA CYS A 84 11.14 1.56 2.55
C CYS A 84 11.88 1.53 3.89
N ARG A 85 12.18 2.71 4.46
CA ARG A 85 12.78 2.81 5.81
C ARG A 85 11.79 2.42 6.90
N TYR A 86 10.54 2.88 6.80
CA TYR A 86 9.49 2.54 7.75
C TYR A 86 9.23 1.03 7.81
N GLN A 87 8.97 0.39 6.66
CA GLN A 87 8.69 -1.06 6.63
C GLN A 87 9.86 -1.91 7.14
N ARG A 88 11.10 -1.48 6.88
CA ARG A 88 12.31 -2.12 7.45
C ARG A 88 12.38 -1.95 8.97
N SER A 89 11.99 -0.79 9.50
CA SER A 89 12.02 -0.51 10.94
C SER A 89 11.00 -1.32 11.75
N LEU A 90 9.95 -1.83 11.11
CA LEU A 90 8.99 -2.75 11.75
C LEU A 90 9.64 -4.09 12.14
N GLY A 91 10.84 -4.40 11.63
CA GLY A 91 11.59 -5.62 11.96
C GLY A 91 10.91 -6.92 11.50
N ALA A 92 9.79 -6.81 10.79
CA ALA A 92 9.01 -7.91 10.31
C ALA A 92 9.68 -8.59 9.11
N ARG A 93 9.65 -9.92 9.10
CA ARG A 93 10.21 -10.77 8.04
C ARG A 93 9.17 -11.72 7.44
N ASP A 94 7.90 -11.46 7.72
CA ASP A 94 6.74 -12.25 7.32
C ASP A 94 6.28 -11.96 5.89
N TRP A 95 6.84 -10.93 5.22
CA TRP A 95 6.55 -10.62 3.82
C TRP A 95 7.81 -10.40 2.96
N ASP A 96 7.78 -10.87 1.72
CA ASP A 96 8.86 -10.64 0.74
C ASP A 96 8.78 -9.26 0.07
N HIS A 97 7.55 -8.76 -0.10
CA HIS A 97 7.26 -7.48 -0.74
C HIS A 97 6.24 -6.69 0.08
N ALA A 98 6.45 -5.38 0.17
CA ALA A 98 5.53 -4.43 0.78
C ALA A 98 5.05 -3.44 -0.28
N LEU A 99 3.75 -3.22 -0.34
CA LEU A 99 3.10 -2.31 -1.27
C LEU A 99 2.40 -1.19 -0.50
N MET A 100 2.59 0.07 -0.92
CA MET A 100 1.95 1.24 -0.35
C MET A 100 0.86 1.76 -1.29
N LEU A 101 -0.38 1.79 -0.81
CA LEU A 101 -1.50 2.46 -1.44
C LEU A 101 -1.63 3.86 -0.85
N THR A 102 -1.52 4.88 -1.71
CA THR A 102 -1.43 6.27 -1.28
C THR A 102 -2.52 7.15 -1.87
N GLY A 103 -3.00 8.09 -1.05
CA GLY A 103 -3.92 9.14 -1.49
C GLY A 103 -3.23 10.42 -1.94
N PHE A 104 -1.89 10.48 -1.89
CA PHE A 104 -1.14 11.62 -2.38
C PHE A 104 -1.23 11.70 -3.91
N ALA A 105 -1.30 12.93 -4.44
CA ALA A 105 -1.03 13.18 -5.85
C ALA A 105 0.48 13.03 -6.08
N VAL A 106 0.89 11.79 -6.37
CA VAL A 106 2.29 11.45 -6.56
C VAL A 106 2.83 12.20 -7.77
N HIS A 107 3.89 12.97 -7.56
CA HIS A 107 4.58 13.73 -8.60
C HIS A 107 6.07 13.37 -8.63
N PHE A 108 6.67 13.51 -9.82
CA PHE A 108 8.06 13.16 -10.10
C PHE A 108 8.94 14.40 -10.17
#